data_AF-A0A137Q6K7-F1
#
_entry.id   AF-A0A137Q6K7-F1
#
_cell.length_a   1.000
_cell.length_b   1.000
_cell.length_c   1.000
_cell.angle_alpha   90.00
_cell.angle_beta   90.00
_cell.angle_gamma   90.00
#
_symmetry.space_group_name_H-M   'P 1'
#
loop_
_entity.id
_entity.type
_entity.pdbx_description
1 polymer ?
#
loop_
_entity_poly.entity_id
_entity_poly.type
_entity_poly.pdbx_seq_one_letter_code
_entity_poly.pdbx_strand_id
1 'polypeptide(L)'
;MSNHLGSVISSLIAIITTAATSIETYLKSNSEHAYVPSLDNTEPHPLDDAIYPLDIKHAVQCLEGACLQLCATLLRPNNDSQVFQHPCMGIVLRAGVADIILDKPAGMPVSEISERCGVDPKKLGRVLRLLCSQHIFREVSPGIFANNWLSMQLLSANPMWSVGMHLSDEPINKAAAHLADTILDSEWGHANSPYKSAFNRSTGYPHALWTYFEGSLDTSYSMTDENAIRALVNESKAMSPASRQLIHEHVMQSTTGSEVGEGTGAQLVPAPLLPNYGAGRARLYCLDIAMMTLGNSAERTLDEFIKLGEAAGLRFVRLWNLAEMGVVEMALAKRE
;
A
#
# COMPACT_ATOMS: atom_id res chain seq x y z
N MET A 1 17.28 14.20 32.16
CA MET A 1 16.96 13.34 30.99
C MET A 1 15.88 12.27 31.30
N SER A 2 15.19 12.29 32.44
CA SER A 2 14.25 11.20 32.83
C SER A 2 12.75 11.47 32.59
N ASN A 3 12.34 12.66 32.12
CA ASN A 3 10.91 12.99 31.91
C ASN A 3 10.41 12.83 30.47
N HIS A 4 11.29 12.52 29.49
CA HIS A 4 10.91 12.50 28.08
C HIS A 4 10.34 11.15 27.60
N LEU A 5 10.79 10.01 28.12
CA LEU A 5 10.33 8.72 27.62
C LEU A 5 8.92 8.37 28.12
N GLY A 6 8.64 8.70 29.39
CA GLY A 6 7.29 8.57 29.97
C GLY A 6 6.27 9.49 29.29
N SER A 7 6.70 10.64 28.78
CA SER A 7 5.81 11.53 28.03
C SER A 7 5.51 10.98 26.62
N VAL A 8 6.49 10.42 25.90
CA VAL A 8 6.26 9.86 24.55
C VAL A 8 5.30 8.67 24.57
N ILE A 9 5.48 7.72 25.48
CA ILE A 9 4.58 6.54 25.60
C ILE A 9 3.15 7.00 25.91
N SER A 10 2.99 7.88 26.90
CA SER A 10 1.68 8.40 27.30
C SER A 10 0.99 9.18 26.16
N SER A 11 1.76 9.98 25.41
CA SER A 11 1.25 10.71 24.24
C SER A 11 0.79 9.78 23.12
N LEU A 12 1.55 8.71 22.82
CA LEU A 12 1.14 7.73 21.80
C LEU A 12 -0.14 6.99 22.21
N ILE A 13 -0.26 6.58 23.48
CA ILE A 13 -1.49 5.94 24.01
C ILE A 13 -2.68 6.90 23.91
N ALA A 14 -2.48 8.20 24.18
CA ALA A 14 -3.54 9.19 24.03
C ALA A 14 -3.99 9.34 22.56
N ILE A 15 -3.05 9.34 21.60
CA ILE A 15 -3.37 9.35 20.17
C ILE A 15 -4.18 8.10 19.78
N ILE A 16 -3.71 6.91 20.17
CA ILE A 16 -4.39 5.62 19.93
C ILE A 16 -5.83 5.67 20.47
N THR A 17 -6.00 6.11 21.72
CA THR A 17 -7.30 6.16 22.39
C THR A 17 -8.25 7.13 21.69
N THR A 18 -7.74 8.31 21.30
CA THR A 18 -8.53 9.35 20.61
C THR A 18 -8.98 8.86 19.24
N ALA A 19 -8.06 8.28 18.45
CA ALA A 19 -8.35 7.73 17.14
C ALA A 19 -9.36 6.57 17.20
N ALA A 20 -9.15 5.60 18.09
CA ALA A 20 -10.06 4.47 18.28
C ALA A 20 -11.47 4.94 18.70
N THR A 21 -11.56 5.90 19.62
CA THR A 21 -12.84 6.47 20.05
C THR A 21 -13.57 7.15 18.89
N SER A 22 -12.85 7.88 18.04
CA SER A 22 -13.41 8.52 16.84
C SER A 22 -13.99 7.49 15.87
N ILE A 23 -13.22 6.42 15.58
CA ILE A 23 -13.64 5.34 14.68
C ILE A 23 -14.86 4.61 15.26
N GLU A 24 -14.83 4.21 16.53
CA GLU A 24 -15.96 3.56 17.18
C GLU A 24 -17.22 4.42 17.18
N THR A 25 -17.08 5.72 17.41
CA THR A 25 -18.21 6.66 17.41
C THR A 25 -18.84 6.74 16.03
N TYR A 26 -18.01 6.84 14.98
CA TYR A 26 -18.47 6.81 13.59
C TYR A 26 -19.22 5.51 13.27
N LEU A 27 -18.63 4.36 13.60
CA LEU A 27 -19.24 3.04 13.35
C LEU A 27 -20.59 2.89 14.08
N LYS A 28 -20.68 3.31 15.35
CA LYS A 28 -21.93 3.28 16.13
C LYS A 28 -23.00 4.22 15.57
N SER A 29 -22.60 5.35 14.98
CA SER A 29 -23.52 6.34 14.42
C SER A 29 -24.09 5.93 13.05
N ASN A 30 -23.42 5.02 12.35
CA ASN A 30 -23.83 4.57 11.03
C ASN A 30 -24.53 3.20 11.12
N SER A 31 -25.84 3.16 10.87
CA SER A 31 -26.65 1.95 10.95
C SER A 31 -26.18 0.82 10.03
N GLU A 32 -25.46 1.14 8.95
CA GLU A 32 -24.89 0.16 8.01
C GLU A 32 -23.57 -0.47 8.52
N HIS A 33 -22.94 0.10 9.55
CA HIS A 33 -21.64 -0.34 10.10
C HIS A 33 -21.67 -0.51 11.62
N ALA A 34 -22.84 -0.85 12.16
CA ALA A 34 -23.17 -0.74 13.58
C ALA A 34 -22.31 -1.60 14.55
N TYR A 35 -21.42 -2.46 14.05
CA TYR A 35 -20.49 -3.22 14.88
C TYR A 35 -19.14 -3.44 14.18
N VAL A 36 -18.11 -3.64 15.00
CA VAL A 36 -16.79 -4.10 14.53
C VAL A 36 -16.86 -5.63 14.41
N PRO A 37 -16.78 -6.19 13.20
CA PRO A 37 -16.79 -7.63 13.01
C PRO A 37 -15.54 -8.29 13.60
N SER A 38 -15.73 -9.52 14.06
CA SER A 38 -14.62 -10.35 14.55
C SER A 38 -13.69 -10.71 13.39
N LEU A 39 -12.38 -10.76 13.65
CA LEU A 39 -11.41 -11.31 12.69
C LEU A 39 -11.73 -12.76 12.31
N ASP A 40 -12.42 -13.49 13.18
CA ASP A 40 -12.82 -14.88 12.94
C ASP A 40 -14.00 -15.01 11.98
N ASN A 41 -14.66 -13.90 11.62
CA ASN A 41 -15.78 -13.90 10.70
C ASN A 41 -15.32 -14.23 9.26
N THR A 42 -16.15 -14.95 8.52
CA THR A 42 -15.93 -15.27 7.10
C THR A 42 -17.05 -14.73 6.21
N GLU A 43 -18.13 -14.23 6.80
CA GLU A 43 -19.26 -13.66 6.06
C GLU A 43 -18.93 -12.25 5.56
N PRO A 44 -19.42 -11.87 4.37
CA PRO A 44 -19.29 -10.50 3.87
C PRO A 44 -19.78 -9.48 4.90
N HIS A 45 -19.02 -8.41 5.07
CA HIS A 45 -19.33 -7.35 6.02
C HIS A 45 -19.46 -6.00 5.30
N PRO A 46 -20.38 -5.11 5.68
CA PRO A 46 -20.49 -3.77 5.10
C PRO A 46 -19.21 -2.92 5.15
N LEU A 47 -18.25 -3.28 6.01
CA LEU A 47 -16.95 -2.61 6.10
C LEU A 47 -15.99 -3.01 4.97
N ASP A 48 -16.25 -4.11 4.27
CA ASP A 48 -15.43 -4.55 3.14
C ASP A 48 -15.43 -3.50 2.01
N ASP A 49 -16.55 -2.80 1.83
CA ASP A 49 -16.75 -1.79 0.79
C ASP A 49 -16.93 -0.36 1.36
N ALA A 50 -16.69 -0.16 2.66
CA ALA A 50 -16.96 1.12 3.31
C ALA A 50 -16.01 2.24 2.84
N ILE A 51 -16.58 3.36 2.42
CA ILE A 51 -15.83 4.58 2.11
C ILE A 51 -15.86 5.49 3.32
N TYR A 52 -14.78 5.52 4.10
CA TYR A 52 -14.68 6.39 5.25
C TYR A 52 -14.59 7.88 4.87
N PRO A 53 -15.23 8.78 5.63
CA PRO A 53 -14.99 10.20 5.51
C PRO A 53 -13.55 10.56 5.91
N LEU A 54 -13.07 11.72 5.46
CA LEU A 54 -11.66 12.11 5.55
C LEU A 54 -11.12 12.12 6.99
N ASP A 55 -11.91 12.61 7.93
CA ASP A 55 -11.58 12.64 9.36
C ASP A 55 -11.38 11.24 9.94
N ILE A 56 -12.20 10.27 9.53
CA ILE A 56 -12.06 8.87 9.95
C ILE A 56 -10.88 8.20 9.28
N LYS A 57 -10.59 8.50 8.01
CA LYS A 57 -9.35 8.04 7.36
C LYS A 57 -8.12 8.54 8.12
N HIS A 58 -8.07 9.82 8.49
CA HIS A 58 -6.97 10.36 9.30
C HIS A 58 -6.90 9.73 10.69
N ALA A 59 -8.04 9.41 11.32
CA ALA A 59 -8.06 8.68 12.57
C ALA A 59 -7.43 7.28 12.42
N VAL A 60 -7.74 6.54 11.35
CA VAL A 60 -7.11 5.24 11.05
C VAL A 60 -5.60 5.38 10.87
N GLN A 61 -5.13 6.38 10.11
CA GLN A 61 -3.69 6.64 9.92
C GLN A 61 -2.98 6.99 11.24
N CYS A 62 -3.61 7.80 12.09
CA CYS A 62 -3.09 8.09 13.43
C CYS A 62 -3.04 6.84 14.32
N LEU A 63 -4.08 6.00 14.27
CA LEU A 63 -4.15 4.75 15.03
C LEU A 63 -3.02 3.81 14.63
N GLU A 64 -2.88 3.52 13.35
CA GLU A 64 -1.84 2.65 12.81
C GLU A 64 -0.44 3.21 13.11
N GLY A 65 -0.20 4.48 12.75
CA GLY A 65 1.06 5.16 12.99
C GLY A 65 1.49 5.13 14.45
N ALA A 66 0.57 5.45 15.37
CA ALA A 66 0.87 5.47 16.80
C ALA A 66 1.07 4.05 17.38
N CYS A 67 0.29 3.06 16.95
CA CYS A 67 0.47 1.66 17.35
C CYS A 67 1.86 1.13 16.96
N LEU A 68 2.26 1.30 15.69
CA LEU A 68 3.57 0.83 15.23
C LEU A 68 4.71 1.64 15.86
N GLN A 69 4.57 2.95 16.03
CA GLN A 69 5.59 3.75 16.71
C GLN A 69 5.72 3.37 18.19
N LEU A 70 4.62 3.03 18.87
CA LEU A 70 4.64 2.52 20.24
C LEU A 70 5.38 1.17 20.31
N CYS A 71 5.08 0.25 19.40
CA CYS A 71 5.82 -1.01 19.26
C CYS A 71 7.31 -0.76 19.00
N ALA A 72 7.67 0.10 18.04
CA ALA A 72 9.07 0.44 17.75
C ALA A 72 9.79 1.09 18.93
N THR A 73 9.08 1.84 19.78
CA THR A 73 9.63 2.47 20.99
C THR A 73 9.93 1.46 22.11
N LEU A 74 9.12 0.41 22.23
CA LEU A 74 9.19 -0.54 23.35
C LEU A 74 9.87 -1.86 23.02
N LEU A 75 9.83 -2.29 21.75
CA LEU A 75 10.45 -3.54 21.31
C LEU A 75 11.95 -3.37 21.12
N ARG A 76 12.69 -4.48 21.23
CA ARG A 76 14.14 -4.48 21.00
C ARG A 76 14.42 -4.12 19.54
N PRO A 77 15.50 -3.36 19.23
CA PRO A 77 15.83 -2.96 17.85
C PRO A 77 15.93 -4.11 16.84
N ASN A 78 16.20 -5.34 17.29
CA ASN A 78 16.34 -6.52 16.43
C ASN A 78 15.06 -7.37 16.31
N ASN A 79 13.91 -6.87 16.76
CA ASN A 79 12.68 -7.66 16.85
C ASN A 79 11.81 -7.64 15.59
N ASP A 80 12.11 -6.78 14.61
CA ASP A 80 11.34 -6.73 13.36
C ASP A 80 11.72 -7.89 12.45
N SER A 81 10.75 -8.74 12.11
CA SER A 81 10.98 -9.99 11.36
C SER A 81 9.85 -10.33 10.38
N GLN A 82 9.25 -9.32 9.73
CA GLN A 82 8.21 -9.51 8.71
C GLN A 82 8.71 -10.08 7.36
N VAL A 83 9.97 -10.51 7.29
CA VAL A 83 10.66 -11.00 6.08
C VAL A 83 9.91 -12.11 5.35
N PHE A 84 9.21 -12.98 6.10
CA PHE A 84 8.62 -14.20 5.53
C PHE A 84 7.13 -14.10 5.22
N GLN A 85 6.47 -12.97 5.50
CA GLN A 85 5.03 -12.84 5.24
C GLN A 85 4.69 -13.01 3.76
N HIS A 86 5.30 -12.21 2.87
CA HIS A 86 4.99 -12.25 1.44
C HIS A 86 5.32 -13.61 0.79
N PRO A 87 6.49 -14.23 1.02
CA PRO A 87 6.76 -15.57 0.51
C PRO A 87 5.74 -16.62 1.00
N CYS A 88 5.34 -16.57 2.27
CA CYS A 88 4.33 -17.47 2.82
C CYS A 88 2.94 -17.23 2.23
N MET A 89 2.54 -15.98 2.01
CA MET A 89 1.32 -15.63 1.28
C MET A 89 1.34 -16.20 -0.14
N GLY A 90 2.47 -16.07 -0.85
CA GLY A 90 2.61 -16.63 -2.20
C GLY A 90 2.44 -18.15 -2.23
N ILE A 91 2.89 -18.87 -1.19
CA ILE A 91 2.65 -20.32 -1.07
C ILE A 91 1.15 -20.61 -0.97
N VAL A 92 0.43 -19.96 -0.05
CA VAL A 92 -1.00 -20.28 0.19
C VAL A 92 -1.91 -19.83 -0.97
N LEU A 93 -1.56 -18.73 -1.66
CA LEU A 93 -2.27 -18.25 -2.85
C LEU A 93 -2.14 -19.25 -4.00
N ARG A 94 -0.92 -19.68 -4.32
CA ARG A 94 -0.66 -20.67 -5.40
C ARG A 94 -1.20 -22.07 -5.06
N ALA A 95 -1.14 -22.44 -3.79
CA ALA A 95 -1.67 -23.72 -3.30
C ALA A 95 -3.20 -23.71 -3.14
N GLY A 96 -3.88 -22.58 -3.31
CA GLY A 96 -5.33 -22.46 -3.19
C GLY A 96 -5.85 -22.81 -1.79
N VAL A 97 -5.08 -22.51 -0.74
CA VAL A 97 -5.42 -22.98 0.62
C VAL A 97 -6.73 -22.37 1.12
N ALA A 98 -6.95 -21.08 0.86
CA ALA A 98 -8.18 -20.40 1.24
C ALA A 98 -9.42 -21.03 0.59
N ASP A 99 -9.33 -21.36 -0.70
CA ASP A 99 -10.39 -22.05 -1.45
C ASP A 99 -10.65 -23.46 -0.91
N ILE A 100 -9.59 -24.22 -0.56
CA ILE A 100 -9.70 -25.58 -0.02
C ILE A 100 -10.48 -25.62 1.30
N ILE A 101 -10.30 -24.62 2.17
CA ILE A 101 -10.92 -24.57 3.50
C ILE A 101 -12.12 -23.63 3.59
N LEU A 102 -12.62 -23.14 2.46
CA LEU A 102 -13.73 -22.17 2.38
C LEU A 102 -14.97 -22.63 3.18
N ASP A 103 -15.45 -23.84 2.91
CA ASP A 103 -16.65 -24.40 3.55
C ASP A 103 -16.35 -25.16 4.86
N LYS A 104 -15.26 -24.79 5.55
CA LYS A 104 -14.76 -25.49 6.76
C LYS A 104 -14.60 -24.52 7.93
N PRO A 105 -15.70 -23.99 8.52
CA PRO A 105 -15.63 -23.02 9.61
C PRO A 105 -14.99 -23.58 10.89
N ALA A 106 -15.11 -24.90 11.13
CA ALA A 106 -14.43 -25.62 12.21
C ALA A 106 -12.93 -25.91 11.91
N GLY A 107 -12.48 -25.56 10.71
CA GLY A 107 -11.15 -25.86 10.18
C GLY A 107 -11.01 -27.24 9.55
N MET A 108 -9.85 -27.46 8.93
CA MET A 108 -9.45 -28.70 8.27
C MET A 108 -8.06 -29.13 8.77
N PRO A 109 -7.82 -30.43 9.04
CA PRO A 109 -6.48 -30.93 9.37
C PRO A 109 -5.48 -30.63 8.26
N VAL A 110 -4.25 -30.22 8.63
CA VAL A 110 -3.20 -29.87 7.67
C VAL A 110 -2.85 -31.02 6.72
N SER A 111 -2.97 -32.27 7.16
CA SER A 111 -2.79 -33.44 6.30
C SER A 111 -3.78 -33.46 5.14
N GLU A 112 -5.06 -33.16 5.40
CA GLU A 112 -6.10 -33.13 4.37
C GLU A 112 -5.95 -31.92 3.44
N ILE A 113 -5.55 -30.75 3.98
CA ILE A 113 -5.23 -29.58 3.14
C ILE A 113 -4.06 -29.92 2.21
N SER A 114 -3.03 -30.56 2.75
CA SER A 114 -1.80 -30.96 2.04
C SER A 114 -2.07 -31.96 0.92
N GLU A 115 -2.93 -32.95 1.16
CA GLU A 115 -3.37 -33.90 0.13
C GLU A 115 -4.06 -33.20 -1.05
N ARG A 116 -4.79 -32.12 -0.79
CA ARG A 116 -5.53 -31.37 -1.82
C ARG A 116 -4.64 -30.41 -2.61
N CYS A 117 -3.66 -29.76 -1.97
CA CYS A 117 -2.79 -28.77 -2.63
C CYS A 117 -1.42 -29.31 -3.06
N GLY A 118 -1.07 -30.54 -2.69
CA GLY A 118 0.21 -31.17 -3.07
C GLY A 118 1.43 -30.62 -2.34
N VAL A 119 1.26 -29.97 -1.19
CA VAL A 119 2.36 -29.44 -0.36
C VAL A 119 2.63 -30.39 0.80
N ASP A 120 3.89 -30.62 1.15
CA ASP A 120 4.23 -31.44 2.33
C ASP A 120 3.58 -30.88 3.62
N PRO A 121 2.89 -31.71 4.44
CA PRO A 121 2.12 -31.24 5.59
C PRO A 121 2.95 -30.60 6.69
N LYS A 122 4.22 -31.01 6.86
CA LYS A 122 5.10 -30.38 7.84
C LYS A 122 5.51 -28.99 7.37
N LYS A 123 5.79 -28.82 6.08
CA LYS A 123 6.08 -27.50 5.48
C LYS A 123 4.86 -26.59 5.51
N LEU A 124 3.71 -27.07 5.04
CA LEU A 124 2.48 -26.30 5.00
C LEU A 124 2.05 -25.86 6.40
N GLY A 125 2.12 -26.75 7.39
CA GLY A 125 1.79 -26.40 8.78
C GLY A 125 2.73 -25.34 9.38
N ARG A 126 3.97 -25.21 8.92
CA ARG A 126 4.86 -24.11 9.35
C ARG A 126 4.47 -22.78 8.72
N VAL A 127 4.14 -22.81 7.42
CA VAL A 127 3.65 -21.64 6.67
C VAL A 127 2.36 -21.10 7.30
N LEU A 128 1.37 -21.97 7.51
CA LEU A 128 0.08 -21.56 8.07
C LEU A 128 0.22 -21.02 9.49
N ARG A 129 1.07 -21.60 10.34
CA ARG A 129 1.29 -21.06 11.69
C ARG A 129 1.89 -19.67 11.72
N LEU A 130 2.82 -19.37 10.80
CA LEU A 130 3.32 -18.00 10.66
C LEU A 130 2.18 -17.05 10.29
N LEU A 131 1.40 -17.40 9.27
CA LEU A 131 0.29 -16.57 8.81
C LEU A 131 -0.78 -16.39 9.92
N CYS A 132 -1.09 -17.44 10.68
CA CYS A 132 -2.00 -17.35 11.83
C CYS A 132 -1.48 -16.38 12.90
N SER A 133 -0.16 -16.35 13.16
CA SER A 133 0.43 -15.38 14.10
C SER A 133 0.35 -13.92 13.62
N GLN A 134 0.09 -13.74 12.32
CA GLN A 134 -0.13 -12.46 11.67
C GLN A 134 -1.63 -12.21 11.39
N HIS A 135 -2.51 -13.01 11.99
CA HIS A 135 -3.97 -12.96 11.83
C HIS A 135 -4.47 -13.28 10.41
N ILE A 136 -3.66 -13.93 9.57
CA ILE A 136 -4.06 -14.43 8.26
C ILE A 136 -4.30 -15.94 8.44
N PHE A 137 -5.55 -16.40 8.41
CA PHE A 137 -6.02 -17.73 8.88
C PHE A 137 -6.03 -17.92 10.41
N ARG A 138 -6.61 -19.03 10.86
CA ARG A 138 -6.67 -19.46 12.27
C ARG A 138 -6.23 -20.90 12.43
N GLU A 139 -5.47 -21.21 13.48
CA GLU A 139 -5.24 -22.59 13.95
C GLU A 139 -6.23 -22.87 15.08
N VAL A 140 -7.38 -23.48 14.76
CA VAL A 140 -8.49 -23.71 15.70
C VAL A 140 -8.09 -24.68 16.81
N SER A 141 -7.23 -25.64 16.47
CA SER A 141 -6.55 -26.54 17.39
C SER A 141 -5.26 -27.03 16.71
N PRO A 142 -4.30 -27.65 17.43
CA PRO A 142 -3.02 -28.06 16.84
C PRO A 142 -3.17 -28.83 15.52
N GLY A 143 -2.72 -28.23 14.42
CA GLY A 143 -2.76 -28.80 13.08
C GLY A 143 -4.10 -28.70 12.35
N ILE A 144 -5.09 -27.99 12.88
CA ILE A 144 -6.41 -27.76 12.25
C ILE A 144 -6.56 -26.28 11.92
N PHE A 145 -6.69 -25.95 10.63
CA PHE A 145 -6.67 -24.57 10.14
C PHE A 145 -7.99 -24.16 9.49
N ALA A 146 -8.42 -22.92 9.72
CA ALA A 146 -9.65 -22.35 9.18
C ALA A 146 -9.42 -20.97 8.56
N ASN A 147 -10.31 -20.60 7.63
CA ASN A 147 -10.40 -19.22 7.18
C ASN A 147 -10.88 -18.28 8.30
N ASN A 148 -10.60 -17.02 8.06
CA ASN A 148 -10.93 -15.84 8.83
C ASN A 148 -11.03 -14.65 7.88
N TRP A 149 -11.42 -13.49 8.38
CA TRP A 149 -11.79 -12.35 7.55
C TRP A 149 -10.68 -11.90 6.59
N LEU A 150 -9.43 -11.89 7.05
CA LEU A 150 -8.29 -11.51 6.20
C LEU A 150 -7.98 -12.57 5.14
N SER A 151 -8.02 -13.85 5.49
CA SER A 151 -7.78 -14.94 4.52
C SER A 151 -8.88 -15.05 3.45
N MET A 152 -10.08 -14.52 3.69
CA MET A 152 -11.13 -14.46 2.66
C MET A 152 -10.73 -13.58 1.46
N GLN A 153 -9.82 -12.62 1.66
CA GLN A 153 -9.26 -11.81 0.58
C GLN A 153 -8.30 -12.60 -0.33
N LEU A 154 -7.89 -13.80 0.09
CA LEU A 154 -6.99 -14.70 -0.64
C LEU A 154 -7.74 -15.75 -1.47
N LEU A 155 -9.07 -15.70 -1.53
CA LEU A 155 -9.86 -16.60 -2.38
C LEU A 155 -9.62 -16.27 -3.86
N SER A 156 -9.46 -17.29 -4.70
CA SER A 156 -9.23 -17.11 -6.14
C SER A 156 -10.33 -16.32 -6.87
N ALA A 157 -11.56 -16.34 -6.34
CA ALA A 157 -12.68 -15.57 -6.86
C ALA A 157 -12.68 -14.09 -6.44
N ASN A 158 -11.92 -13.72 -5.41
CA ASN A 158 -11.82 -12.33 -4.95
C ASN A 158 -10.80 -11.57 -5.83
N PRO A 159 -11.14 -10.37 -6.35
CA PRO A 159 -10.20 -9.56 -7.14
C PRO A 159 -8.85 -9.29 -6.45
N MET A 160 -8.84 -9.20 -5.12
CA MET A 160 -7.63 -9.01 -4.31
C MET A 160 -6.64 -10.18 -4.42
N TRP A 161 -7.08 -11.36 -4.85
CA TRP A 161 -6.17 -12.48 -5.14
C TRP A 161 -5.10 -12.09 -6.16
N SER A 162 -5.47 -11.37 -7.22
CA SER A 162 -4.53 -10.94 -8.27
C SER A 162 -3.50 -9.95 -7.71
N VAL A 163 -3.92 -9.07 -6.80
CA VAL A 163 -3.01 -8.16 -6.09
C VAL A 163 -2.07 -8.95 -5.16
N GLY A 164 -2.61 -9.92 -4.43
CA GLY A 164 -1.81 -10.83 -3.58
C GLY A 164 -0.76 -11.59 -4.38
N MET A 165 -1.12 -12.12 -5.55
CA MET A 165 -0.19 -12.77 -6.49
C MET A 165 0.88 -11.79 -6.97
N HIS A 166 0.49 -10.59 -7.39
CA HIS A 166 1.42 -9.57 -7.87
C HIS A 166 2.46 -9.18 -6.80
N LEU A 167 2.05 -9.07 -5.53
CA LEU A 167 2.91 -8.69 -4.40
C LEU A 167 3.78 -9.83 -3.86
N SER A 168 3.31 -11.08 -3.98
CA SER A 168 3.98 -12.26 -3.40
C SER A 168 4.75 -13.11 -4.41
N ASP A 169 4.59 -12.84 -5.70
CA ASP A 169 5.22 -13.56 -6.80
C ASP A 169 5.97 -12.60 -7.75
N GLU A 170 6.27 -13.08 -8.96
CA GLU A 170 6.73 -12.24 -10.07
C GLU A 170 5.62 -11.27 -10.51
N PRO A 171 5.90 -9.96 -10.65
CA PRO A 171 7.22 -9.34 -10.76
C PRO A 171 7.79 -8.73 -9.47
N ILE A 172 6.97 -8.36 -8.47
CA ILE A 172 7.45 -7.53 -7.35
C ILE A 172 8.38 -8.29 -6.41
N ASN A 173 7.96 -9.43 -5.86
CA ASN A 173 8.74 -10.08 -4.79
C ASN A 173 10.11 -10.53 -5.29
N LYS A 174 10.12 -11.13 -6.49
CA LYS A 174 11.34 -11.57 -7.17
C LYS A 174 12.23 -10.39 -7.55
N ALA A 175 11.68 -9.30 -8.10
CA ALA A 175 12.46 -8.11 -8.43
C ALA A 175 13.03 -7.42 -7.20
N ALA A 176 12.26 -7.33 -6.11
CA ALA A 176 12.68 -6.69 -4.86
C ALA A 176 13.95 -7.33 -4.28
N ALA A 177 14.13 -8.65 -4.43
CA ALA A 177 15.36 -9.34 -4.01
C ALA A 177 16.63 -8.84 -4.74
N HIS A 178 16.48 -8.25 -5.93
CA HIS A 178 17.57 -7.68 -6.73
C HIS A 178 17.65 -6.15 -6.65
N LEU A 179 16.81 -5.50 -5.84
CA LEU A 179 16.74 -4.04 -5.77
C LEU A 179 18.04 -3.43 -5.28
N ALA A 180 18.61 -3.96 -4.19
CA ALA A 180 19.87 -3.47 -3.63
C ALA A 180 21.02 -3.58 -4.65
N ASP A 181 21.16 -4.73 -5.30
CA ASP A 181 22.18 -4.92 -6.34
C ASP A 181 21.99 -3.92 -7.49
N THR A 182 20.74 -3.64 -7.86
CA THR A 182 20.42 -2.72 -8.97
C THR A 182 20.75 -1.26 -8.63
N ILE A 183 20.37 -0.80 -7.44
CA ILE A 183 20.59 0.59 -7.00
C ILE A 183 22.07 0.86 -6.72
N LEU A 184 22.80 -0.12 -6.18
CA LEU A 184 24.21 0.03 -5.84
C LEU A 184 25.16 -0.20 -7.03
N ASP A 185 24.62 -0.58 -8.18
CA ASP A 185 25.36 -0.73 -9.42
C ASP A 185 25.77 0.63 -9.98
N SER A 186 27.04 0.77 -10.39
CA SER A 186 27.59 2.04 -10.88
C SER A 186 26.97 2.55 -12.18
N GLU A 187 26.37 1.68 -12.99
CA GLU A 187 25.70 2.07 -14.23
C GLU A 187 24.17 2.08 -14.05
N TRP A 188 23.60 1.07 -13.41
CA TRP A 188 22.15 0.93 -13.29
C TRP A 188 21.57 1.85 -12.20
N GLY A 189 22.30 2.09 -11.11
CA GLY A 189 21.86 2.94 -10.01
C GLY A 189 21.67 4.42 -10.36
N HIS A 190 22.24 4.87 -11.48
CA HIS A 190 22.11 6.24 -11.98
C HIS A 190 21.23 6.33 -13.24
N ALA A 191 20.72 5.21 -13.74
CA ALA A 191 19.84 5.22 -14.89
C ALA A 191 18.42 5.63 -14.46
N ASN A 192 17.72 6.40 -15.28
CA ASN A 192 16.27 6.65 -15.18
C ASN A 192 15.50 5.88 -16.28
N SER A 193 16.10 4.80 -16.79
CA SER A 193 15.56 4.03 -17.91
C SER A 193 14.65 2.92 -17.39
N PRO A 194 13.46 2.71 -17.99
CA PRO A 194 12.56 1.60 -17.65
C PRO A 194 13.11 0.23 -18.05
N TYR A 195 14.25 0.19 -18.75
CA TYR A 195 14.94 -1.04 -19.17
C TYR A 195 16.08 -1.44 -18.20
N LYS A 196 16.32 -0.63 -17.16
CA LYS A 196 17.38 -0.84 -16.16
C LYS A 196 16.80 -0.85 -14.74
N SER A 197 15.71 -1.58 -14.54
CA SER A 197 15.07 -1.75 -13.23
C SER A 197 15.47 -3.08 -12.57
N ALA A 198 15.12 -3.24 -11.29
CA ALA A 198 15.31 -4.50 -10.58
C ALA A 198 14.47 -5.64 -11.19
N PHE A 199 13.34 -5.30 -11.81
CA PHE A 199 12.57 -6.23 -12.63
C PHE A 199 13.37 -6.77 -13.82
N ASN A 200 14.03 -5.90 -14.60
CA ASN A 200 14.86 -6.33 -15.72
C ASN A 200 16.02 -7.22 -15.26
N ARG A 201 16.64 -6.87 -14.13
CA ARG A 201 17.73 -7.66 -13.54
C ARG A 201 17.26 -9.04 -13.07
N SER A 202 16.09 -9.13 -12.44
CA SER A 202 15.58 -10.37 -11.86
C SER A 202 15.00 -11.35 -12.90
N THR A 203 14.44 -10.83 -13.99
CA THR A 203 13.82 -11.64 -15.06
C THR A 203 14.76 -11.88 -16.24
N GLY A 204 15.77 -11.02 -16.43
CA GLY A 204 16.57 -10.97 -17.65
C GLY A 204 15.81 -10.40 -18.86
N TYR A 205 14.58 -9.90 -18.66
CA TYR A 205 13.76 -9.36 -19.75
C TYR A 205 14.27 -7.97 -20.17
N PRO A 206 14.55 -7.73 -21.47
CA PRO A 206 15.24 -6.51 -21.91
C PRO A 206 14.32 -5.31 -22.15
N HIS A 207 13.00 -5.46 -22.03
CA HIS A 207 12.02 -4.39 -22.30
C HIS A 207 11.28 -3.95 -21.03
N ALA A 208 10.43 -2.94 -21.18
CA ALA A 208 9.64 -2.41 -20.08
C ALA A 208 8.63 -3.45 -19.56
N LEU A 209 8.21 -3.28 -18.31
CA LEU A 209 7.26 -4.16 -17.62
C LEU A 209 5.98 -4.44 -18.43
N TRP A 210 5.38 -3.42 -19.04
CA TRP A 210 4.10 -3.59 -19.76
C TRP A 210 4.22 -4.50 -20.97
N THR A 211 5.33 -4.41 -21.70
CA THR A 211 5.65 -5.32 -22.82
C THR A 211 5.75 -6.77 -22.35
N TYR A 212 6.23 -7.01 -21.12
CA TYR A 212 6.30 -8.36 -20.54
C TYR A 212 4.91 -8.97 -20.34
N PHE A 213 3.97 -8.19 -19.82
CA PHE A 213 2.61 -8.67 -19.55
C PHE A 213 1.73 -8.75 -20.80
N GLU A 214 1.81 -7.76 -21.67
CA GLU A 214 0.97 -7.70 -22.87
C GLU A 214 1.49 -8.59 -24.00
N GLY A 215 2.77 -8.98 -23.96
CA GLY A 215 3.42 -9.76 -25.01
C GLY A 215 3.55 -9.01 -26.34
N SER A 216 3.34 -7.69 -26.35
CA SER A 216 3.40 -6.84 -27.55
C SER A 216 4.43 -5.72 -27.37
N LEU A 217 5.21 -5.45 -28.42
CA LEU A 217 6.20 -4.37 -28.46
C LEU A 217 5.59 -3.01 -28.86
N ASP A 218 4.32 -2.99 -29.25
CA ASP A 218 3.62 -1.79 -29.73
C ASP A 218 3.23 -0.82 -28.59
N THR A 219 3.32 -1.27 -27.34
CA THR A 219 2.96 -0.52 -26.14
C THR A 219 4.19 -0.15 -25.31
N SER A 220 5.14 0.55 -25.93
CA SER A 220 6.35 1.05 -25.23
C SER A 220 6.07 2.29 -24.35
N TYR A 221 4.90 2.37 -23.70
CA TYR A 221 4.59 3.51 -22.84
C TYR A 221 5.39 3.42 -21.54
N SER A 222 6.32 4.37 -21.36
CA SER A 222 7.02 4.60 -20.10
C SER A 222 6.56 5.91 -19.49
N MET A 223 6.28 5.93 -18.18
CA MET A 223 5.76 7.11 -17.49
C MET A 223 6.87 8.11 -17.09
N THR A 224 7.72 8.44 -18.07
CA THR A 224 8.77 9.47 -17.96
C THR A 224 8.16 10.86 -17.94
N ASP A 225 8.85 11.84 -17.36
CA ASP A 225 8.41 13.24 -17.35
C ASP A 225 8.13 13.79 -18.75
N GLU A 226 8.93 13.44 -19.76
CA GLU A 226 8.70 13.87 -21.15
C GLU A 226 7.35 13.37 -21.70
N ASN A 227 7.01 12.10 -21.45
CA ASN A 227 5.73 11.51 -21.84
C ASN A 227 4.56 12.10 -21.04
N ALA A 228 4.75 12.34 -19.74
CA ALA A 228 3.76 13.00 -18.90
C ALA A 228 3.46 14.42 -19.39
N ILE A 229 4.50 15.25 -19.58
CA ILE A 229 4.35 16.62 -20.12
C ILE A 229 3.67 16.58 -21.49
N ARG A 230 4.06 15.66 -22.38
CA ARG A 230 3.43 15.53 -23.70
C ARG A 230 1.93 15.22 -23.60
N ALA A 231 1.52 14.34 -22.69
CA ALA A 231 0.11 14.06 -22.44
C ALA A 231 -0.62 15.31 -21.92
N LEU A 232 -0.07 15.97 -20.89
CA LEU A 232 -0.62 17.20 -20.32
C LEU A 232 -0.75 18.34 -21.36
N VAL A 233 0.23 18.50 -22.25
CA VAL A 233 0.21 19.49 -23.34
C VAL A 233 -0.91 19.19 -24.35
N ASN A 234 -1.17 17.91 -24.65
CA ASN A 234 -2.24 17.56 -25.56
C ASN A 234 -3.61 17.83 -24.92
N GLU A 235 -3.75 17.56 -23.64
CA GLU A 235 -4.94 17.89 -22.87
C GLU A 235 -5.15 19.40 -22.78
N SER A 236 -4.10 20.18 -22.50
CA SER A 236 -4.19 21.64 -22.39
C SER A 236 -4.63 22.32 -23.68
N LYS A 237 -4.28 21.76 -24.86
CA LYS A 237 -4.77 22.25 -26.16
C LYS A 237 -6.29 22.09 -26.35
N ALA A 238 -6.91 21.10 -25.70
CA ALA A 238 -8.34 20.85 -25.79
C ALA A 238 -9.15 21.59 -24.71
N MET A 239 -8.49 22.18 -23.72
CA MET A 239 -9.12 22.90 -22.63
C MET A 239 -9.62 24.29 -23.06
N SER A 240 -10.75 24.70 -22.49
CA SER A 240 -11.21 26.09 -22.48
C SER A 240 -10.74 26.79 -21.19
N PRO A 241 -10.84 28.13 -21.08
CA PRO A 241 -10.55 28.83 -19.81
C PRO A 241 -11.41 28.37 -18.62
N ALA A 242 -12.58 27.80 -18.87
CA ALA A 242 -13.46 27.24 -17.84
C ALA A 242 -13.08 25.79 -17.45
N SER A 243 -12.30 25.09 -18.28
CA SER A 243 -11.91 23.69 -18.04
C SER A 243 -11.01 23.56 -16.81
N ARG A 244 -11.08 22.40 -16.17
CA ARG A 244 -10.17 21.96 -15.11
C ARG A 244 -9.64 20.58 -15.44
N GLN A 245 -8.38 20.36 -15.09
CA GLN A 245 -7.77 19.05 -15.13
C GLN A 245 -7.66 18.54 -13.69
N LEU A 246 -8.04 17.28 -13.49
CA LEU A 246 -8.01 16.62 -12.19
C LEU A 246 -7.11 15.40 -12.31
N ILE A 247 -5.95 15.45 -11.68
CA ILE A 247 -5.00 14.33 -11.64
C ILE A 247 -5.20 13.64 -10.28
N HIS A 248 -5.84 12.48 -10.28
CA HIS A 248 -6.05 11.68 -9.08
C HIS A 248 -4.93 10.66 -8.93
N GLU A 249 -3.98 10.96 -8.06
CA GLU A 249 -2.73 10.20 -7.91
C GLU A 249 -2.26 10.15 -6.47
N HIS A 250 -1.27 9.30 -6.22
CA HIS A 250 -0.48 9.35 -5.01
C HIS A 250 0.40 10.62 -4.99
N VAL A 251 0.16 11.50 -4.02
CA VAL A 251 0.98 12.71 -3.81
C VAL A 251 1.88 12.46 -2.61
N MET A 252 3.19 12.38 -2.88
CA MET A 252 4.22 12.15 -1.87
C MET A 252 4.24 13.31 -0.87
N GLN A 253 4.36 12.95 0.40
CA GLN A 253 4.48 13.90 1.51
C GLN A 253 5.85 13.75 2.17
N SER A 254 6.50 14.87 2.50
CA SER A 254 7.73 14.86 3.28
C SER A 254 7.55 14.30 4.71
N THR A 255 8.51 13.50 5.17
CA THR A 255 8.58 12.98 6.55
C THR A 255 8.80 14.09 7.59
N THR A 256 9.20 15.29 7.17
CA THR A 256 9.46 16.44 8.05
C THR A 256 8.32 17.46 8.05
N GLY A 257 7.29 17.28 7.21
CA GLY A 257 6.10 18.14 7.17
C GLY A 257 6.30 19.48 6.44
N SER A 258 7.30 19.58 5.56
CA SER A 258 7.64 20.82 4.83
C SER A 258 6.63 21.29 3.79
N GLU A 259 5.60 20.50 3.48
CA GLU A 259 4.69 20.73 2.34
C GLU A 259 3.35 21.39 2.70
N VAL A 260 3.26 21.99 3.90
CA VAL A 260 2.06 22.73 4.34
C VAL A 260 2.05 24.12 3.67
N GLY A 261 1.70 24.15 2.38
CA GLY A 261 1.44 25.38 1.61
C GLY A 261 -0.03 25.82 1.62
N GLU A 262 -0.31 27.07 1.22
CA GLU A 262 -1.68 27.52 0.98
C GLU A 262 -2.34 26.66 -0.12
N GLY A 263 -3.55 26.15 0.13
CA GLY A 263 -4.31 25.36 -0.85
C GLY A 263 -4.07 23.85 -0.85
N THR A 264 -3.28 23.31 0.10
CA THR A 264 -2.98 21.86 0.21
C THR A 264 -3.96 21.08 1.08
N GLY A 265 -4.75 21.77 1.93
CA GLY A 265 -5.68 21.11 2.86
C GLY A 265 -4.99 20.23 3.91
N ALA A 266 -3.68 20.43 4.14
CA ALA A 266 -2.90 19.62 5.07
C ALA A 266 -3.36 19.82 6.53
N GLN A 267 -3.57 18.71 7.24
CA GLN A 267 -3.95 18.70 8.65
C GLN A 267 -2.71 18.52 9.52
N LEU A 268 -2.66 19.20 10.67
CA LEU A 268 -1.58 19.03 11.64
C LEU A 268 -1.65 17.63 12.25
N VAL A 269 -0.58 16.86 12.09
CA VAL A 269 -0.43 15.52 12.69
C VAL A 269 -0.03 15.67 14.17
N PRO A 270 -0.68 14.95 15.11
CA PRO A 270 -0.39 15.09 16.53
C PRO A 270 0.99 14.54 16.89
N ALA A 271 1.81 15.36 17.55
CA ALA A 271 3.09 14.91 18.11
C ALA A 271 2.86 13.84 19.20
N PRO A 272 3.74 12.82 19.34
CA PRO A 272 5.07 12.68 18.72
C PRO A 272 5.06 11.86 17.41
N LEU A 273 3.90 11.70 16.76
CA LEU A 273 3.83 10.99 15.48
C LEU A 273 4.63 11.74 14.41
N LEU A 274 5.21 11.01 13.45
CA LEU A 274 5.88 11.63 12.31
C LEU A 274 4.87 12.49 11.52
N PRO A 275 5.27 13.67 10.99
CA PRO A 275 4.40 14.54 10.18
C PRO A 275 3.73 13.90 8.96
N ASN A 276 4.27 12.77 8.48
CA ASN A 276 3.69 11.96 7.42
C ASN A 276 2.86 10.78 7.95
N TYR A 277 2.45 10.77 9.22
CA TYR A 277 1.76 9.68 9.92
C TYR A 277 2.60 8.39 10.15
N GLY A 278 3.87 8.38 9.76
CA GLY A 278 4.75 7.22 9.92
C GLY A 278 4.16 5.98 9.24
N ALA A 279 3.94 4.91 10.02
CA ALA A 279 3.37 3.67 9.50
C ALA A 279 1.98 3.85 8.86
N GLY A 280 1.17 4.80 9.35
CA GLY A 280 -0.17 5.08 8.81
C GLY A 280 -0.18 5.60 7.36
N ARG A 281 0.97 5.98 6.79
CA ARG A 281 1.14 6.25 5.36
C ARG A 281 2.32 5.51 4.73
N ALA A 282 2.88 4.50 5.39
CA ALA A 282 4.03 3.77 4.87
C ALA A 282 3.74 3.12 3.50
N ARG A 283 2.48 2.73 3.25
CA ARG A 283 2.03 2.18 1.97
C ARG A 283 2.40 3.06 0.77
N LEU A 284 2.30 4.38 0.90
CA LEU A 284 2.65 5.33 -0.16
C LEU A 284 4.13 5.22 -0.55
N TYR A 285 5.03 5.13 0.43
CA TYR A 285 6.46 4.95 0.18
C TYR A 285 6.77 3.54 -0.36
N CYS A 286 6.06 2.52 0.10
CA CYS A 286 6.18 1.17 -0.46
C CYS A 286 5.79 1.13 -1.95
N LEU A 287 4.75 1.89 -2.34
CA LEU A 287 4.35 2.02 -3.74
C LEU A 287 5.44 2.73 -4.57
N ASP A 288 6.02 3.81 -4.05
CA ASP A 288 7.16 4.48 -4.70
C ASP A 288 8.35 3.55 -4.94
N ILE A 289 8.73 2.78 -3.91
CA ILE A 289 9.76 1.73 -4.05
C ILE A 289 9.34 0.66 -5.06
N ALA A 290 8.06 0.28 -5.13
CA ALA A 290 7.56 -0.68 -6.12
C ALA A 290 7.65 -0.11 -7.55
N MET A 291 7.33 1.17 -7.75
CA MET A 291 7.46 1.86 -9.05
C MET A 291 8.91 1.90 -9.51
N MET A 292 9.86 2.16 -8.59
CA MET A 292 11.29 2.11 -8.88
C MET A 292 11.75 0.68 -9.20
N THR A 293 11.29 -0.31 -8.40
CA THR A 293 11.63 -1.73 -8.56
C THR A 293 11.22 -2.27 -9.92
N LEU A 294 10.01 -1.93 -10.37
CA LEU A 294 9.39 -2.51 -11.56
C LEU A 294 9.70 -1.79 -12.86
N GLY A 295 9.89 -0.47 -12.81
CA GLY A 295 9.98 0.36 -14.01
C GLY A 295 10.91 1.54 -13.91
N ASN A 296 11.68 1.64 -12.81
CA ASN A 296 12.58 2.76 -12.54
C ASN A 296 11.86 4.13 -12.65
N SER A 297 10.60 4.14 -12.18
CA SER A 297 9.71 5.28 -12.09
C SER A 297 9.60 5.72 -10.62
N ALA A 298 8.98 6.87 -10.38
CA ALA A 298 8.74 7.40 -9.04
C ALA A 298 7.31 7.94 -8.90
N GLU A 299 6.81 7.92 -7.67
CA GLU A 299 5.72 8.78 -7.23
C GLU A 299 6.23 10.22 -7.10
N ARG A 300 5.31 11.19 -7.11
CA ARG A 300 5.68 12.62 -7.19
C ARG A 300 5.16 13.42 -6.00
N THR A 301 5.97 14.36 -5.57
CA THR A 301 5.58 15.43 -4.65
C THR A 301 4.64 16.41 -5.33
N LEU A 302 3.92 17.22 -4.55
CA LEU A 302 3.07 18.27 -5.10
C LEU A 302 3.87 19.24 -5.99
N ASP A 303 5.06 19.65 -5.56
CA ASP A 303 5.91 20.57 -6.33
C ASP A 303 6.32 20.00 -7.69
N GLU A 304 6.57 18.68 -7.77
CA GLU A 304 6.86 18.01 -9.04
C GLU A 304 5.64 17.98 -9.96
N PHE A 305 4.45 17.68 -9.44
CA PHE A 305 3.22 17.81 -10.21
C PHE A 305 3.01 19.24 -10.72
N ILE A 306 3.25 20.25 -9.89
CA ILE A 306 3.14 21.66 -10.29
C ILE A 306 4.11 21.96 -11.44
N LYS A 307 5.38 21.55 -11.34
CA LYS A 307 6.38 21.74 -12.40
C LYS A 307 5.99 21.06 -13.72
N LEU A 308 5.43 19.85 -13.66
CA LEU A 308 4.92 19.16 -14.86
C LEU A 308 3.76 19.93 -15.50
N GLY A 309 2.83 20.45 -14.68
CA GLY A 309 1.73 21.28 -15.14
C GLY A 309 2.21 22.58 -15.78
N GLU A 310 3.15 23.29 -15.15
CA GLU A 310 3.75 24.52 -15.66
C GLU A 310 4.43 24.31 -17.02
N ALA A 311 5.18 23.22 -17.17
CA ALA A 311 5.78 22.82 -18.44
C ALA A 311 4.74 22.54 -19.53
N ALA A 312 3.50 22.23 -19.16
CA ALA A 312 2.38 21.99 -20.07
C ALA A 312 1.45 23.20 -20.30
N GLY A 313 1.80 24.37 -19.78
CA GLY A 313 0.98 25.59 -19.88
C GLY A 313 -0.22 25.61 -18.93
N LEU A 314 -0.15 24.82 -17.86
CA LEU A 314 -1.14 24.77 -16.80
C LEU A 314 -0.63 25.48 -15.55
N ARG A 315 -1.56 25.84 -14.67
CA ARG A 315 -1.26 26.35 -13.34
C ARG A 315 -2.01 25.54 -12.30
N PHE A 316 -1.38 25.37 -11.15
CA PHE A 316 -2.02 24.80 -9.97
C PHE A 316 -3.23 25.63 -9.52
N VAL A 317 -4.26 24.94 -9.05
CA VAL A 317 -5.45 25.54 -8.44
C VAL A 317 -5.59 25.10 -6.99
N ARG A 318 -5.56 23.78 -6.75
CA ARG A 318 -5.81 23.19 -5.43
C ARG A 318 -5.35 21.74 -5.39
N LEU A 319 -4.94 21.28 -4.21
CA LEU A 319 -4.82 19.86 -3.90
C LEU A 319 -6.01 19.44 -3.02
N TRP A 320 -6.74 18.43 -3.45
CA TRP A 320 -7.80 17.81 -2.65
C TRP A 320 -7.21 16.59 -1.95
N ASN A 321 -7.06 16.65 -0.63
CA ASN A 321 -6.53 15.55 0.17
C ASN A 321 -7.61 14.47 0.41
N LEU A 322 -7.33 13.22 0.02
CA LEU A 322 -8.20 12.05 0.21
C LEU A 322 -7.60 11.02 1.19
N ALA A 323 -6.70 11.48 2.06
CA ALA A 323 -5.86 10.75 3.03
C ALA A 323 -4.73 9.90 2.43
N GLU A 324 -5.06 8.94 1.56
CA GLU A 324 -4.05 8.08 0.90
C GLU A 324 -3.63 8.61 -0.48
N MET A 325 -4.58 9.17 -1.21
CA MET A 325 -4.41 9.78 -2.53
C MET A 325 -4.73 11.28 -2.48
N GLY A 326 -4.39 11.99 -3.53
CA GLY A 326 -4.74 13.39 -3.73
C GLY A 326 -5.31 13.64 -5.11
N VAL A 327 -6.12 14.68 -5.25
CA VAL A 327 -6.50 15.21 -6.57
C VAL A 327 -5.80 16.55 -6.77
N VAL A 328 -4.86 16.60 -7.71
CA VAL A 328 -4.23 17.86 -8.14
C VAL A 328 -5.14 18.51 -9.17
N GLU A 329 -5.77 19.62 -8.79
CA GLU A 329 -6.58 20.44 -9.68
C GLU A 329 -5.70 21.47 -10.39
N MET A 330 -5.75 21.48 -11.71
CA MET A 330 -5.05 22.44 -12.56
C MET A 330 -6.00 23.15 -13.52
N ALA A 331 -5.61 24.34 -13.95
CA ALA A 331 -6.30 25.14 -14.96
C ALA A 331 -5.31 25.65 -16.00
N LEU A 332 -5.79 26.14 -17.14
CA LEU A 332 -4.93 26.86 -18.09
C LEU A 332 -4.26 28.06 -17.40
N ALA A 333 -2.96 28.22 -17.63
CA ALA A 333 -2.26 29.45 -17.29
C ALA A 333 -2.88 30.61 -18.08
N LYS A 334 -3.02 31.79 -17.44
CA LYS A 334 -3.45 32.98 -18.17
C LYS A 334 -2.35 33.34 -19.17
N ARG A 335 -2.69 33.53 -20.44
CA ARG A 335 -1.75 34.13 -21.40
C ARG A 335 -1.53 35.58 -20.96
N GLU A 336 -0.29 35.93 -20.65
CA GLU A 336 0.13 37.33 -20.53
C GLU A 336 0.04 38.06 -21.88
#